data_AF-K0IEN4-F1
#
_entry.id   AF-K0IEN4-F1
#
_cell.length_a   1.000
_cell.length_b   1.000
_cell.length_c   1.000
_cell.angle_alpha   90.00
_cell.angle_beta   90.00
_cell.angle_gamma   90.00
#
_symmetry.space_group_name_H-M   'P 1'
#
loop_
_entity.id
_entity.type
_entity.pdbx_description
1 polymer ?
#
loop_
_entity_poly.entity_id
_entity_poly.type
_entity_poly.pdbx_seq_one_letter_code
_entity_poly.pdbx_strand_id
1 'polypeptide(L)' 'MISCGCRCIVCKSQQLTSHSFVAPDGYDDIHHTCKSCGTHFNHLDGETYAKCEICKFP' A
#
# COMPACT_ATOMS: atom_id res chain seq x y z
N MET A 1 1.46 9.61 -14.65
CA MET A 1 1.05 8.39 -13.92
C MET A 1 2.32 7.70 -13.46
N ILE A 2 2.57 7.65 -12.14
CA ILE A 2 3.66 6.84 -11.59
C ILE A 2 3.17 5.41 -11.63
N SER A 3 3.60 4.66 -12.63
CA SER A 3 3.40 3.22 -12.70
C SER A 3 4.37 2.58 -11.71
N CYS A 4 3.97 2.38 -10.44
CA CYS A 4 4.81 1.60 -9.55
C CYS A 4 4.86 0.15 -10.07
N GLY A 5 6.05 -0.36 -10.40
CA GLY A 5 6.30 -1.78 -10.70
C GLY A 5 6.20 -2.69 -9.47
N CYS A 6 5.54 -2.21 -8.41
CA CYS A 6 5.35 -2.85 -7.13
C CYS A 6 4.69 -4.23 -7.30
N ARG A 7 5.11 -5.18 -6.47
CA ARG A 7 4.47 -6.49 -6.32
C ARG A 7 4.08 -6.68 -4.87
N CYS A 8 2.99 -7.39 -4.64
CA CYS A 8 2.58 -7.73 -3.28
C CYS A 8 3.73 -8.43 -2.54
N ILE A 9 4.07 -7.96 -1.34
CA ILE A 9 5.16 -8.52 -0.55
C ILE A 9 4.91 -10.01 -0.20
N VAL A 10 3.64 -10.39 -0.04
CA VAL A 10 3.18 -11.76 0.29
C VAL A 10 3.07 -12.63 -0.96
N CYS A 11 2.11 -12.36 -1.86
CA CYS A 11 1.78 -13.26 -2.97
C CYS A 11 2.46 -12.93 -4.31
N LYS A 12 3.28 -11.87 -4.36
CA LYS A 12 3.99 -11.37 -5.55
C LYS A 12 3.11 -10.92 -6.73
N SER A 13 1.78 -10.91 -6.57
CA SER A 13 0.84 -10.37 -7.56
C SER A 13 1.09 -8.89 -7.83
N GLN A 14 0.92 -8.48 -9.09
CA GLN A 14 0.95 -7.07 -9.53
C GLN A 14 -0.42 -6.39 -9.43
N GLN A 15 -1.47 -7.12 -9.02
CA GLN A 15 -2.80 -6.57 -8.82
C GLN A 15 -2.86 -5.79 -7.50
N LEU A 16 -2.37 -4.56 -7.54
CA LEU A 16 -2.30 -3.64 -6.41
C LEU A 16 -3.21 -2.44 -6.64
N THR A 17 -3.86 -1.98 -5.57
CA THR A 17 -4.50 -0.66 -5.51
C THR A 17 -3.60 0.26 -4.72
N SER A 18 -3.18 1.38 -5.29
CA SER A 18 -2.36 2.37 -4.60
C SER A 18 -3.25 3.44 -3.98
N HIS A 19 -2.93 3.85 -2.76
CA HIS A 19 -3.56 4.96 -2.07
C HIS A 19 -2.47 5.95 -1.64
N SER A 20 -2.41 7.09 -2.31
CA SER A 20 -1.48 8.18 -1.98
C SER A 20 -2.13 9.14 -1.00
N PHE A 21 -1.41 9.52 0.07
CA PHE A 21 -1.86 10.43 1.10
C PHE A 21 -0.68 11.20 1.68
N VAL A 22 -0.96 12.32 2.37
CA VAL A 22 0.07 13.06 3.13
C VAL A 22 0.14 12.46 4.53
N ALA A 23 1.28 11.87 4.87
CA ALA A 23 1.52 11.28 6.17
C ALA A 23 1.62 12.36 7.28
N PRO A 24 1.48 11.99 8.56
CA PRO A 24 1.50 12.95 9.68
C PRO A 24 2.80 13.75 9.81
N ASP A 25 3.89 13.24 9.25
CA ASP A 25 5.20 13.92 9.16
C ASP A 25 5.25 14.98 8.04
N GLY A 26 4.18 15.12 7.25
CA GLY A 26 4.03 16.11 6.19
C GLY A 26 4.54 15.66 4.82
N TYR A 27 4.99 14.41 4.68
CA TYR A 27 5.48 13.88 3.41
C TYR A 27 4.40 13.06 2.67
N ASP A 28 4.48 13.04 1.34
CA ASP A 28 3.65 12.17 0.52
C ASP A 28 4.06 10.71 0.70
N ASP A 29 3.11 9.88 1.11
CA ASP A 29 3.28 8.44 1.26
C ASP A 29 2.24 7.69 0.41
N ILE A 30 2.53 6.43 0.12
CA ILE A 30 1.70 5.56 -0.69
C ILE A 30 1.57 4.22 0.02
N HIS A 31 0.34 3.79 0.26
CA HIS A 31 0.07 2.41 0.64
C HIS A 31 -0.50 1.62 -0.53
N HIS A 32 -0.18 0.33 -0.57
CA HIS A 32 -0.67 -0.62 -1.56
C HIS A 32 -1.59 -1.64 -0.90
N THR A 33 -2.74 -1.90 -1.51
CA THR A 33 -3.62 -3.03 -1.17
C THR A 33 -3.59 -4.05 -2.28
N CYS A 34 -3.15 -5.26 -1.98
CA CYS A 34 -3.19 -6.36 -2.94
C CYS A 34 -4.61 -6.89 -3.11
N LYS A 35 -5.13 -6.85 -4.34
CA LYS A 35 -6.45 -7.40 -4.67
C LYS A 35 -6.48 -8.93 -4.67
N SER A 36 -5.33 -9.59 -4.77
CA SER A 36 -5.26 -11.05 -4.83
C SER A 36 -5.29 -11.73 -3.45
N CYS A 37 -4.60 -11.18 -2.46
CA CYS A 37 -4.54 -11.76 -1.11
C CYS A 37 -5.01 -10.82 0.00
N GLY A 38 -5.43 -9.59 -0.34
CA GLY A 38 -5.93 -8.61 0.61
C GLY A 38 -4.84 -7.86 1.39
N THR A 39 -3.56 -8.22 1.27
CA THR A 39 -2.50 -7.58 2.06
C THR A 39 -2.40 -6.08 1.78
N HIS A 40 -2.51 -5.26 2.82
CA HIS A 40 -2.23 -3.83 2.79
C HIS A 40 -0.82 -3.56 3.32
N PHE A 41 -0.01 -2.77 2.60
CA PHE A 41 1.39 -2.54 2.95
C PHE A 41 1.92 -1.18 2.49
N ASN A 42 2.92 -0.65 3.19
CA ASN A 42 3.60 0.59 2.82
C ASN A 42 4.43 0.40 1.53
N HIS A 43 4.45 1.42 0.66
CA HIS A 43 5.22 1.41 -0.58
C HIS A 43 6.73 1.38 -0.37
N LEU A 44 7.24 2.10 0.63
CA LEU A 44 8.66 2.37 0.85
C LEU A 44 9.35 1.24 1.62
N ASP A 45 8.81 0.90 2.79
CA ASP A 45 9.41 -0.08 3.71
C ASP A 45 8.75 -1.46 3.65
N GLY A 46 7.55 -1.57 3.06
CA GLY A 46 6.82 -2.83 2.94
C GLY A 46 6.15 -3.31 4.22
N GLU A 47 6.05 -2.49 5.25
CA GLU A 47 5.31 -2.75 6.49
C GLU A 47 3.88 -3.11 6.15
N THR A 48 3.43 -4.26 6.66
CA THR A 48 2.08 -4.75 6.40
C THR A 48 1.15 -4.32 7.52
N TYR A 49 0.00 -3.77 7.15
CA TYR A 49 -1.00 -3.30 8.09
C TYR A 49 -2.16 -4.27 8.10
N ALA A 50 -2.52 -4.75 9.29
CA ALA A 50 -3.79 -5.46 9.50
C ALA A 50 -4.98 -4.50 9.46
N LYS A 51 -4.77 -3.22 9.83
CA LYS A 51 -5.75 -2.13 9.77
C LYS A 51 -5.02 -0.83 9.46
N CYS A 52 -5.62 0.02 8.63
CA CYS A 52 -5.07 1.35 8.34
C CYS A 52 -6.17 2.40 8.43
N GLU A 53 -6.08 3.28 9.43
CA GLU A 53 -7.07 4.34 9.64
C GLU A 53 -7.02 5.43 8.55
N ILE A 54 -5.85 5.60 7.95
CA ILE A 54 -5.59 6.56 6.88
C ILE A 54 -6.31 6.10 5.60
N CYS A 55 -6.02 4.87 5.16
CA CYS A 55 -6.62 4.30 3.95
C CYS A 55 -8.01 3.68 4.19
N LYS A 56 -8.53 3.72 5.44
CA LYS A 56 -9.75 3.02 5.88
C LYS A 56 -9.72 1.52 5.53
N PHE A 57 -8.55 0.90 5.64
CA PHE A 57 -8.36 -0.53 5.40
C PHE A 57 -8.75 -1.33 6.67
N PRO A 58 -9.70 -2.27 6.57
CA PRO A 58 -10.27 -3.01 7.70
C PRO A 58 -9.43 -4.19 8.20
#